data_AF-A0AAC8Z001-F1
#
_entry.id   AF-A0AAC8Z001-F1
#
_cell.length_a   1.000
_cell.length_b   1.000
_cell.length_c   1.000
_cell.angle_alpha   90.00
_cell.angle_beta   90.00
_cell.angle_gamma   90.00
#
_symmetry.space_group_name_H-M   'P 1'
#
loop_
_entity.id
_entity.type
_entity.pdbx_description
1 polymer ?
#
loop_
_entity_poly.entity_id
_entity_poly.type
_entity_poly.pdbx_seq_one_letter_code
_entity_poly.pdbx_strand_id
1 'polypeptide(L)'
;MSAVQTLVDLLAGRRAAVDLGPRDWDGVIGVARSEAMLATLACRLEAADLPPSVAALFADQRIAAEVAQRQALWEAEMARRALREQRIEFVLLKGTAYAAAGLSCSAGRQIGDLDILVLQSDIGRAENELLAAEWEWVKPDPYDDAYYRDHMHELPPLIHKARDRMIDVHHTILPRTHRITPDALALMSDAVATGSGHAVLCPADMMCHCAAHMLADGDLQGGLRNLWDFHCLTRDFAAADPGFWGKLDARADLHGLRAPVRRAARLSRDLYGSDLPSGWDGQDPGDGRYRRRLLARDDWGRPTDFALQQAFYIRSHWLRMPPAMLARHLWTKWRTR
;
A
#
# COMPACT_ATOMS: atom_id res chain seq x y z
N MET A 1 -28.00 4.03 4.17
CA MET A 1 -26.54 4.12 4.43
C MET A 1 -25.86 3.46 3.24
N SER A 2 -24.85 4.08 2.61
CA SER A 2 -24.20 3.48 1.43
C SER A 2 -23.42 2.22 1.80
N ALA A 3 -23.28 1.27 0.87
CA ALA A 3 -22.55 0.03 1.14
C ALA A 3 -21.10 0.26 1.60
N VAL A 4 -20.42 1.27 1.06
CA VAL A 4 -19.06 1.65 1.46
C VAL A 4 -18.97 2.13 2.91
N GLN A 5 -19.98 2.86 3.40
CA GLN A 5 -20.02 3.27 4.80
C GLN A 5 -20.27 2.06 5.70
N THR A 6 -21.18 1.17 5.30
CA THR A 6 -21.42 -0.09 6.02
C THR A 6 -20.18 -0.96 6.08
N LEU A 7 -19.42 -1.09 4.98
CA LEU A 7 -18.13 -1.80 4.96
C LEU A 7 -17.14 -1.21 5.97
N VAL A 8 -16.99 0.12 5.97
CA VAL A 8 -16.08 0.81 6.89
C VAL A 8 -16.53 0.63 8.35
N ASP A 9 -17.84 0.70 8.63
CA ASP A 9 -18.39 0.51 9.97
C ASP A 9 -18.24 -0.95 10.47
N LEU A 10 -18.38 -1.94 9.59
CA LEU A 10 -18.10 -3.35 9.92
C LEU A 10 -16.62 -3.55 10.26
N LEU A 11 -15.70 -3.01 9.43
CA LEU A 11 -14.26 -3.12 9.68
C LEU A 11 -13.85 -2.45 11.01
N ALA A 12 -14.38 -1.25 11.25
CA ALA A 12 -14.16 -0.49 12.48
C ALA A 12 -14.86 -1.07 13.71
N GLY A 13 -15.73 -2.08 13.56
CA GLY A 13 -16.52 -2.64 14.66
C GLY A 13 -17.61 -1.70 15.19
N ARG A 14 -18.00 -0.65 14.44
CA ARG A 14 -19.11 0.24 14.78
C ARG A 14 -20.48 -0.32 14.42
N ARG A 15 -20.51 -1.41 13.65
CA ARG A 15 -21.72 -2.14 13.28
C ARG A 15 -21.48 -3.64 13.41
N ALA A 16 -22.45 -4.37 13.98
CA ALA A 16 -22.37 -5.82 14.03
C ALA A 16 -22.89 -6.45 12.74
N ALA A 17 -22.32 -7.57 12.33
CA ALA A 17 -22.71 -8.28 11.11
C ALA A 17 -24.18 -8.78 11.16
N VAL A 18 -24.66 -9.10 12.36
CA VAL A 18 -26.04 -9.53 12.63
C VAL A 18 -27.09 -8.44 12.38
N ASP A 19 -26.67 -7.17 12.34
CA ASP A 19 -27.56 -6.02 12.12
C ASP A 19 -27.74 -5.68 10.62
N LEU A 20 -27.16 -6.48 9.73
CA LEU A 20 -27.32 -6.31 8.28
C LEU A 20 -28.47 -7.15 7.76
N GLY A 21 -29.34 -6.53 6.97
CA GLY A 21 -30.34 -7.28 6.21
C GLY A 21 -29.67 -8.13 5.12
N PRO A 22 -30.30 -9.24 4.69
CA PRO A 22 -29.72 -10.10 3.65
C PRO A 22 -29.31 -9.37 2.36
N ARG A 23 -30.07 -8.33 1.96
CA ARG A 23 -29.79 -7.53 0.76
C ARG A 23 -28.65 -6.52 0.94
N ASP A 24 -28.31 -6.15 2.17
CA ASP A 24 -27.22 -5.20 2.44
C ASP A 24 -25.86 -5.83 2.15
N TRP A 25 -25.77 -7.16 2.27
CA TRP A 25 -24.55 -7.92 2.00
C TRP A 25 -24.09 -7.82 0.56
N ASP A 26 -25.01 -7.77 -0.41
CA ASP A 26 -24.65 -7.68 -1.84
C ASP A 26 -23.81 -6.42 -2.11
N GLY A 27 -24.24 -5.28 -1.58
CA GLY A 27 -23.51 -4.02 -1.70
C GLY A 27 -22.17 -4.06 -0.95
N VAL A 28 -22.16 -4.55 0.29
CA VAL A 28 -20.92 -4.64 1.10
C VAL A 28 -19.89 -5.52 0.41
N ILE A 29 -20.30 -6.68 -0.11
CA ILE A 29 -19.44 -7.60 -0.86
C ILE A 29 -18.96 -6.94 -2.16
N GLY A 30 -19.84 -6.25 -2.89
CA GLY A 30 -19.50 -5.51 -4.11
C GLY A 30 -18.39 -4.49 -3.87
N VAL A 31 -18.57 -3.62 -2.87
CA VAL A 31 -17.56 -2.62 -2.49
C VAL A 31 -16.28 -3.29 -1.99
N ALA A 32 -16.37 -4.29 -1.10
CA ALA A 32 -15.20 -4.96 -0.54
C ALA A 32 -14.36 -5.65 -1.63
N ARG A 33 -14.99 -6.21 -2.68
CA ARG A 33 -14.26 -6.73 -3.85
C ARG A 33 -13.55 -5.62 -4.63
N SER A 34 -14.26 -4.53 -4.93
CA SER A 34 -13.70 -3.41 -5.70
C SER A 34 -12.48 -2.76 -5.04
N GLU A 35 -12.45 -2.74 -3.71
CA GLU A 35 -11.35 -2.17 -2.92
C GLU A 35 -10.32 -3.24 -2.51
N ALA A 36 -10.44 -4.47 -3.01
CA ALA A 36 -9.56 -5.60 -2.67
C ALA A 36 -9.48 -5.91 -1.16
N MET A 37 -10.61 -5.77 -0.46
CA MET A 37 -10.76 -5.96 0.99
C MET A 37 -11.72 -7.09 1.38
N LEU A 38 -12.24 -7.87 0.43
CA LEU A 38 -13.22 -8.92 0.74
C LEU A 38 -12.66 -9.97 1.72
N ALA A 39 -11.43 -10.43 1.48
CA ALA A 39 -10.78 -11.38 2.39
C ALA A 39 -10.39 -10.73 3.73
N THR A 40 -9.99 -9.45 3.74
CA THR A 40 -9.78 -8.68 4.98
C THR A 40 -11.05 -8.61 5.83
N LEU A 41 -12.21 -8.33 5.21
CA LEU A 41 -13.51 -8.35 5.87
C LEU A 41 -13.84 -9.76 6.38
N ALA A 42 -13.56 -10.80 5.58
CA ALA A 42 -13.79 -12.19 5.95
C ALA A 42 -12.96 -12.65 7.17
N CYS A 43 -11.72 -12.19 7.30
CA CYS A 43 -10.90 -12.38 8.50
C CYS A 43 -11.45 -11.58 9.68
N ARG A 44 -11.82 -10.32 9.46
CA ARG A 44 -12.34 -9.42 10.51
C ARG A 44 -13.61 -9.93 11.17
N LEU A 45 -14.46 -10.63 10.41
CA LEU A 45 -15.76 -11.17 10.83
C LEU A 45 -15.74 -12.70 11.02
N GLU A 46 -14.58 -13.31 11.23
CA GLU A 46 -14.46 -14.76 11.37
C GLU A 46 -15.35 -15.35 12.48
N ALA A 47 -15.45 -14.65 13.61
CA ALA A 47 -16.26 -15.07 14.76
C ALA A 47 -17.70 -14.50 14.75
N ALA A 48 -18.10 -13.79 13.68
CA ALA A 48 -19.43 -13.21 13.59
C ALA A 48 -20.46 -14.25 13.14
N ASP A 49 -21.70 -14.10 13.61
CA ASP A 49 -22.83 -14.85 13.06
C ASP A 49 -23.22 -14.23 11.71
N LEU A 50 -23.14 -15.04 10.65
CA LEU A 50 -23.27 -14.61 9.26
C LEU A 50 -24.32 -15.47 8.54
N PRO A 51 -25.07 -14.90 7.57
CA PRO A 51 -25.91 -15.71 6.70
C PRO A 51 -25.11 -16.84 6.04
N PRO A 52 -25.67 -18.07 5.89
CA PRO A 52 -24.89 -19.23 5.43
C PRO A 52 -24.13 -19.02 4.11
N SER A 53 -24.71 -18.30 3.15
CA SER A 53 -24.07 -17.98 1.87
C SER A 53 -22.86 -17.03 2.03
N VAL A 54 -22.97 -16.05 2.93
CA VAL A 54 -21.88 -15.11 3.25
C VAL A 54 -20.78 -15.82 4.01
N ALA A 55 -21.14 -16.67 4.98
CA ALA A 55 -20.19 -17.47 5.74
C ALA A 55 -19.35 -18.38 4.84
N ALA A 56 -20.00 -19.08 3.88
CA ALA A 56 -19.32 -19.92 2.90
C ALA A 56 -18.35 -19.12 2.02
N LEU A 57 -18.82 -18.01 1.43
CA LEU A 57 -17.95 -17.11 0.65
C LEU A 57 -16.75 -16.63 1.48
N PHE A 58 -16.96 -16.22 2.74
CA PHE A 58 -15.90 -15.69 3.58
C PHE A 58 -14.88 -16.77 3.96
N ALA A 59 -15.32 -18.00 4.19
CA ALA A 59 -14.41 -19.13 4.39
C ALA A 59 -13.49 -19.34 3.17
N ASP A 60 -14.05 -19.33 1.96
CA ASP A 60 -13.26 -19.45 0.73
C ASP A 60 -12.27 -18.30 0.57
N GLN A 61 -12.68 -17.07 0.90
CA GLN A 61 -11.82 -15.89 0.80
C GLN A 61 -10.66 -15.93 1.81
N ARG A 62 -10.87 -16.46 3.01
CA ARG A 62 -9.79 -16.64 3.99
C ARG A 62 -8.75 -17.64 3.48
N ILE A 63 -9.18 -18.79 2.95
CA ILE A 63 -8.29 -19.80 2.36
C ILE A 63 -7.51 -19.22 1.18
N ALA A 64 -8.18 -18.49 0.29
CA ALA A 64 -7.54 -17.86 -0.86
C ALA A 64 -6.47 -16.83 -0.43
N ALA A 65 -6.74 -16.06 0.63
CA ALA A 65 -5.78 -15.10 1.16
C ALA A 65 -4.55 -15.78 1.78
N GLU A 66 -4.72 -16.90 2.50
CA GLU A 66 -3.58 -17.67 3.00
C GLU A 66 -2.68 -18.18 1.87
N VAL A 67 -3.28 -18.68 0.79
CA VAL A 67 -2.53 -19.13 -0.40
C VAL A 67 -1.78 -17.96 -1.03
N ALA A 68 -2.44 -16.81 -1.20
CA ALA A 68 -1.80 -15.60 -1.74
C ALA A 68 -0.64 -15.11 -0.88
N GLN A 69 -0.79 -15.15 0.45
CA GLN A 69 0.28 -14.78 1.39
C GLN A 69 1.48 -15.74 1.29
N ARG A 70 1.24 -17.06 1.24
CA ARG A 70 2.30 -18.06 1.03
C ARG A 70 3.03 -17.83 -0.30
N GLN A 71 2.29 -17.52 -1.37
CA GLN A 71 2.88 -17.18 -2.67
C GLN A 71 3.75 -15.92 -2.57
N ALA A 72 3.28 -14.85 -1.92
CA ALA A 72 4.05 -13.62 -1.77
C ALA A 72 5.38 -13.84 -1.02
N LEU A 73 5.36 -14.64 0.05
CA LEU A 73 6.57 -15.01 0.79
C LEU A 73 7.50 -15.90 -0.03
N TRP A 74 6.95 -16.80 -0.85
CA TRP A 74 7.73 -17.58 -1.80
C TRP A 74 8.43 -16.69 -2.83
N GLU A 75 7.74 -15.68 -3.37
CA GLU A 75 8.33 -14.72 -4.30
C GLU A 75 9.48 -13.93 -3.66
N ALA A 76 9.30 -13.49 -2.40
CA ALA A 76 10.38 -12.85 -1.64
C ALA A 76 11.62 -13.76 -1.48
N GLU A 77 11.40 -15.05 -1.20
CA GLU A 77 12.47 -16.04 -1.09
C GLU A 77 13.17 -16.28 -2.45
N MET A 78 12.44 -16.28 -3.57
CA MET A 78 13.05 -16.41 -4.89
C MET A 78 13.89 -15.18 -5.26
N ALA A 79 13.40 -13.97 -4.96
CA ALA A 79 14.20 -12.74 -5.11
C ALA A 79 15.46 -12.78 -4.24
N ARG A 80 15.35 -13.25 -2.99
CA ARG A 80 16.51 -13.47 -2.11
C ARG A 80 17.54 -14.41 -2.70
N ARG A 81 17.12 -15.50 -3.36
CA ARG A 81 18.04 -16.43 -4.01
C ARG A 81 18.73 -15.81 -5.23
N ALA A 82 17.98 -15.11 -6.08
CA ALA A 82 18.52 -14.42 -7.25
C ALA A 82 19.59 -13.39 -6.86
N LEU A 83 19.38 -12.65 -5.77
CA LEU A 83 20.27 -11.58 -5.33
C LEU A 83 21.42 -12.04 -4.41
N ARG A 84 21.42 -13.31 -3.98
CA ARG A 84 22.33 -13.83 -2.95
C ARG A 84 23.79 -13.87 -3.39
N GLU A 85 24.07 -14.35 -4.60
CA GLU A 85 25.45 -14.56 -5.06
C GLU A 85 26.24 -13.24 -5.10
N GLN A 86 25.55 -12.17 -5.49
CA GLN A 86 26.09 -10.80 -5.52
C GLN A 86 26.06 -10.08 -4.17
N ARG A 87 25.52 -10.72 -3.12
CA ARG A 87 25.35 -10.13 -1.78
C ARG A 87 24.58 -8.80 -1.84
N ILE A 88 23.56 -8.74 -2.69
CA ILE A 88 22.70 -7.56 -2.77
C ILE A 88 21.65 -7.70 -1.68
N GLU A 89 21.72 -6.81 -0.70
CA GLU A 89 20.71 -6.72 0.36
C GLU A 89 19.51 -5.93 -0.12
N PHE A 90 18.32 -6.36 0.29
CA PHE A 90 17.09 -5.63 0.02
C PHE A 90 16.13 -5.71 1.20
N VAL A 91 15.24 -4.73 1.25
CA VAL A 91 14.19 -4.60 2.25
C VAL A 91 12.84 -4.83 1.58
N LEU A 92 12.03 -5.72 2.13
CA LEU A 92 10.66 -5.92 1.66
C LEU A 92 9.82 -4.69 1.98
N LEU A 93 8.94 -4.33 1.05
CA LEU A 93 7.97 -3.26 1.18
C LEU A 93 6.52 -3.78 1.10
N LYS A 94 5.57 -2.89 1.42
CA LYS A 94 4.11 -3.07 1.29
C LYS A 94 3.61 -4.42 1.85
N GLY A 95 2.71 -5.08 1.13
CA GLY A 95 1.97 -6.25 1.62
C GLY A 95 2.88 -7.43 1.97
N THR A 96 3.92 -7.68 1.18
CA THR A 96 4.87 -8.77 1.46
C THR A 96 5.70 -8.49 2.71
N ALA A 97 6.09 -7.24 2.96
CA ALA A 97 6.74 -6.86 4.22
C ALA A 97 5.85 -7.13 5.43
N TYR A 98 4.56 -6.77 5.34
CA TYR A 98 3.62 -6.98 6.43
C TYR A 98 3.41 -8.46 6.72
N ALA A 99 3.32 -9.28 5.67
CA ALA A 99 3.24 -10.72 5.78
C ALA A 99 4.50 -11.33 6.40
N ALA A 100 5.69 -10.91 5.96
CA ALA A 100 6.96 -11.42 6.47
C ALA A 100 7.20 -11.03 7.93
N ALA A 101 6.70 -9.87 8.35
CA ALA A 101 6.77 -9.38 9.72
C ALA A 101 5.65 -9.92 10.62
N GLY A 102 4.68 -10.68 10.08
CA GLY A 102 3.56 -11.24 10.85
C GLY A 102 2.58 -10.18 11.39
N LEU A 103 2.45 -9.04 10.69
CA LEU A 103 1.61 -7.92 11.12
C LEU A 103 0.13 -8.20 10.87
N SER A 104 -0.75 -7.67 11.72
CA SER A 104 -2.19 -7.96 11.62
C SER A 104 -2.84 -7.42 10.34
N CYS A 105 -2.29 -6.36 9.74
CA CYS A 105 -2.75 -5.85 8.44
C CYS A 105 -2.58 -6.85 7.30
N SER A 106 -1.75 -7.88 7.45
CA SER A 106 -1.59 -8.93 6.44
C SER A 106 -2.78 -9.90 6.37
N ALA A 107 -3.61 -9.98 7.42
CA ALA A 107 -4.75 -10.89 7.47
C ALA A 107 -5.79 -10.57 6.37
N GLY A 108 -5.99 -11.51 5.46
CA GLY A 108 -6.92 -11.35 4.34
C GLY A 108 -6.45 -10.34 3.28
N ARG A 109 -5.23 -9.82 3.39
CA ARG A 109 -4.72 -8.79 2.49
C ARG A 109 -4.31 -9.40 1.15
N GLN A 110 -4.87 -8.90 0.06
CA GLN A 110 -4.41 -9.27 -1.28
C GLN A 110 -3.04 -8.63 -1.56
N ILE A 111 -2.08 -9.45 -2.00
CA ILE A 111 -0.73 -9.06 -2.37
C ILE A 111 -0.55 -9.43 -3.84
N GLY A 112 -0.35 -8.43 -4.70
CA GLY A 112 -0.20 -8.62 -6.14
C GLY A 112 1.27 -8.76 -6.54
N ASP A 113 2.04 -7.74 -6.18
CA ASP A 113 3.41 -7.55 -6.64
C ASP A 113 4.40 -7.68 -5.46
N LEU A 114 5.63 -8.08 -5.76
CA LEU A 114 6.73 -8.07 -4.81
C LEU A 114 7.45 -6.72 -4.88
N ASP A 115 7.25 -5.87 -3.88
CA ASP A 115 8.01 -4.62 -3.74
C ASP A 115 9.28 -4.83 -2.90
N ILE A 116 10.44 -4.51 -3.45
CA ILE A 116 11.72 -4.52 -2.73
C ILE A 116 12.42 -3.16 -2.81
N LEU A 117 13.10 -2.75 -1.75
CA LEU A 117 13.98 -1.58 -1.72
C LEU A 117 15.43 -2.06 -1.69
N VAL A 118 16.25 -1.57 -2.62
CA VAL A 118 17.70 -1.74 -2.66
C VAL A 118 18.40 -0.39 -2.53
N LEU A 119 19.71 -0.40 -2.27
CA LEU A 119 20.51 0.82 -2.40
C LEU A 119 20.57 1.26 -3.86
N GLN A 120 20.57 2.57 -4.10
CA GLN A 120 20.75 3.16 -5.43
C GLN A 120 22.01 2.62 -6.13
N SER A 121 23.10 2.38 -5.39
CA SER A 121 24.34 1.82 -5.91
C SER A 121 24.21 0.39 -6.43
N ASP A 122 23.22 -0.36 -5.95
CA ASP A 122 23.00 -1.76 -6.31
C ASP A 122 21.88 -1.96 -7.33
N ILE A 123 21.11 -0.93 -7.67
CA ILE A 123 19.91 -1.06 -8.52
C ILE A 123 20.20 -1.75 -9.86
N GLY A 124 21.27 -1.37 -10.57
CA GLY A 124 21.63 -1.98 -11.85
C GLY A 124 22.19 -3.40 -11.69
N ARG A 125 22.83 -3.70 -10.56
CA ARG A 125 23.26 -5.08 -10.26
C ARG A 125 22.05 -5.96 -9.96
N ALA A 126 21.10 -5.45 -9.16
CA ALA A 126 19.87 -6.16 -8.84
C ALA A 126 19.06 -6.49 -10.09
N GLU A 127 18.91 -5.52 -10.98
CA GLU A 127 18.29 -5.70 -12.30
C GLU A 127 18.93 -6.84 -13.10
N ASN A 128 20.26 -6.83 -13.25
CA ASN A 128 20.98 -7.85 -14.01
C ASN A 128 20.78 -9.26 -13.42
N GLU A 129 20.84 -9.39 -12.10
CA GLU A 129 20.64 -10.68 -11.42
C GLU A 129 19.19 -11.18 -11.55
N LEU A 130 18.20 -10.28 -11.48
CA LEU A 130 16.81 -10.64 -11.70
C LEU A 130 16.58 -11.09 -13.15
N LEU A 131 17.14 -10.39 -14.13
CA LEU A 131 17.06 -10.79 -15.55
C LEU A 131 17.74 -12.15 -15.79
N ALA A 132 18.89 -12.40 -15.15
CA ALA A 132 19.57 -13.69 -15.19
C ALA A 132 18.74 -14.81 -14.54
N ALA A 133 17.94 -14.48 -13.53
CA ALA A 133 17.02 -15.38 -12.84
C ALA A 133 15.62 -15.44 -13.46
N GLU A 134 15.51 -15.20 -14.78
CA GLU A 134 14.29 -15.35 -15.60
C GLU A 134 13.17 -14.32 -15.37
N TRP A 135 13.45 -13.20 -14.69
CA TRP A 135 12.59 -12.03 -14.83
C TRP A 135 12.79 -11.35 -16.18
N GLU A 136 11.76 -10.65 -16.65
CA GLU A 136 11.79 -9.85 -17.88
C GLU A 136 10.95 -8.58 -17.75
N TRP A 137 11.18 -7.62 -18.63
CA TRP A 137 10.38 -6.42 -18.72
C TRP A 137 8.97 -6.72 -19.19
N VAL A 138 7.96 -6.24 -18.47
CA VAL A 138 6.55 -6.41 -18.85
C VAL A 138 6.27 -5.86 -20.26
N LYS A 139 6.91 -4.74 -20.64
CA LYS A 139 7.01 -4.22 -22.01
C LYS A 139 8.27 -3.35 -22.16
N PRO A 140 9.24 -3.72 -23.00
CA PRO A 140 10.41 -2.87 -23.25
C PRO A 140 10.03 -1.68 -24.14
N ASP A 141 9.94 -0.48 -23.55
CA ASP A 141 9.77 0.79 -24.27
C ASP A 141 10.92 1.75 -23.86
N PRO A 142 11.77 2.20 -24.80
CA PRO A 142 12.94 3.04 -24.47
C PRO A 142 12.59 4.38 -23.81
N TYR A 143 11.41 4.94 -24.09
CA TYR A 143 10.97 6.19 -23.49
C TYR A 143 10.50 5.97 -22.05
N ASP A 144 9.69 4.93 -21.81
CA ASP A 144 9.26 4.56 -20.47
C ASP A 144 10.47 4.12 -19.62
N ASP A 145 11.43 3.36 -20.15
CA ASP A 145 12.65 2.97 -19.44
C ASP A 145 13.46 4.18 -18.94
N ALA A 146 13.77 5.12 -19.83
CA ALA A 146 14.46 6.36 -19.46
C ALA A 146 13.65 7.18 -18.45
N TYR A 147 12.32 7.25 -18.64
CA TYR A 147 11.44 7.96 -17.71
C TYR A 147 11.50 7.38 -16.30
N TYR A 148 11.41 6.05 -16.14
CA TYR A 148 11.50 5.40 -14.83
C TYR A 148 12.87 5.64 -14.18
N ARG A 149 13.97 5.39 -14.91
CA ARG A 149 15.34 5.50 -14.36
C ARG A 149 15.70 6.93 -13.93
N ASP A 150 15.27 7.92 -14.70
CA ASP A 150 15.64 9.31 -14.44
C ASP A 150 14.72 9.96 -13.40
N HIS A 151 13.44 9.56 -13.32
CA HIS A 151 12.43 10.32 -12.59
C HIS A 151 11.68 9.52 -11.52
N MET A 152 11.50 8.21 -11.70
CA MET A 152 10.75 7.38 -10.74
C MET A 152 11.63 6.94 -9.58
N HIS A 153 11.03 6.19 -8.65
CA HIS A 153 11.67 5.69 -7.44
C HIS A 153 11.99 4.19 -7.52
N GLU A 154 11.71 3.60 -8.68
CA GLU A 154 11.79 2.18 -8.97
C GLU A 154 12.19 2.00 -10.44
N LEU A 155 12.71 0.82 -10.77
CA LEU A 155 12.86 0.37 -12.15
C LEU A 155 11.47 0.19 -12.80
N PRO A 156 11.38 0.18 -14.14
CA PRO A 156 10.17 -0.33 -14.78
C PRO A 156 9.81 -1.73 -14.24
N PRO A 157 8.52 -2.10 -14.23
CA PRO A 157 8.10 -3.36 -13.62
C PRO A 157 8.68 -4.56 -14.36
N LEU A 158 9.19 -5.52 -13.60
CA LEU A 158 9.67 -6.80 -14.08
C LEU A 158 8.65 -7.90 -13.75
N ILE A 159 8.58 -8.94 -14.57
CA ILE A 159 7.73 -10.11 -14.36
C ILE A 159 8.52 -11.40 -14.55
N HIS A 160 8.28 -12.40 -13.70
CA HIS A 160 8.91 -13.70 -13.86
C HIS A 160 8.19 -14.54 -14.92
N LYS A 161 8.92 -14.96 -15.97
CA LYS A 161 8.37 -15.65 -17.15
C LYS A 161 7.49 -16.86 -16.83
N ALA A 162 7.96 -17.71 -15.92
CA ALA A 162 7.27 -18.96 -15.60
C ALA A 162 6.22 -18.84 -14.47
N ARG A 163 6.30 -17.79 -13.65
CA ARG A 163 5.49 -17.68 -12.41
C ARG A 163 4.39 -16.65 -12.52
N ASP A 164 4.45 -15.77 -13.53
CA ASP A 164 3.50 -14.69 -13.75
C ASP A 164 3.38 -13.80 -12.51
N ARG A 165 4.55 -13.40 -11.97
CA ARG A 165 4.67 -12.60 -10.75
C ARG A 165 5.54 -11.39 -10.99
N MET A 166 4.99 -10.23 -10.64
CA MET A 166 5.66 -8.95 -10.79
C MET A 166 6.59 -8.68 -9.60
N ILE A 167 7.69 -8.01 -9.89
CA ILE A 167 8.60 -7.44 -8.90
C ILE A 167 8.87 -5.99 -9.26
N ASP A 168 8.70 -5.12 -8.27
CA ASP A 168 9.03 -3.69 -8.35
C ASP A 168 10.31 -3.47 -7.52
N VAL A 169 11.37 -2.98 -8.18
CA VAL A 169 12.68 -2.77 -7.58
C VAL A 169 12.87 -1.29 -7.30
N HIS A 170 12.63 -0.90 -6.05
CA HIS A 170 12.71 0.46 -5.53
C HIS A 170 14.15 0.80 -5.14
N HIS A 171 14.50 2.09 -5.27
CA HIS A 171 15.73 2.66 -4.74
C HIS A 171 15.48 3.88 -3.83
N THR A 172 14.22 4.30 -3.71
CA THR A 172 13.66 5.22 -2.71
C THR A 172 12.14 4.99 -2.66
N ILE A 173 11.38 5.75 -1.87
CA ILE A 173 9.93 5.53 -1.69
C ILE A 173 9.04 6.63 -2.31
N LEU A 174 9.65 7.64 -2.93
CA LEU A 174 8.96 8.70 -3.69
C LEU A 174 9.77 9.06 -4.94
N PRO A 175 9.13 9.38 -6.08
CA PRO A 175 9.84 9.71 -7.32
C PRO A 175 10.94 10.76 -7.11
N ARG A 176 12.06 10.65 -7.83
CA ARG A 176 13.19 11.60 -7.74
C ARG A 176 12.80 13.04 -8.10
N THR A 177 11.72 13.21 -8.85
CA THR A 177 11.14 14.50 -9.21
C THR A 177 10.20 15.09 -8.15
N HIS A 178 9.88 14.31 -7.10
CA HIS A 178 9.03 14.76 -6.01
C HIS A 178 9.78 15.76 -5.11
N ARG A 179 9.06 16.76 -4.58
CA ARG A 179 9.62 17.83 -3.73
C ARG A 179 10.12 17.35 -2.35
N ILE A 180 9.52 16.27 -1.84
CA ILE A 180 9.95 15.56 -0.64
C ILE A 180 10.89 14.45 -1.10
N THR A 181 12.08 14.37 -0.51
CA THR A 181 13.13 13.42 -0.83
C THR A 181 13.43 12.57 0.40
N PRO A 182 12.75 11.42 0.58
CA PRO A 182 13.02 10.53 1.70
C PRO A 182 14.46 10.01 1.67
N ASP A 183 15.11 10.00 2.84
CA ASP A 183 16.44 9.41 3.01
C ASP A 183 16.42 7.88 2.85
N ALA A 184 16.72 7.40 1.65
CA ALA A 184 16.76 5.98 1.32
C ALA A 184 17.88 5.22 2.04
N LEU A 185 18.99 5.88 2.37
CA LEU A 185 20.07 5.24 3.10
C LEU A 185 19.64 4.98 4.55
N ALA A 186 18.97 5.94 5.18
CA ALA A 186 18.38 5.75 6.50
C ALA A 186 17.30 4.66 6.53
N LEU A 187 16.46 4.57 5.48
CA LEU A 187 15.47 3.48 5.34
C LEU A 187 16.13 2.10 5.27
N MET A 188 17.25 1.99 4.52
CA MET A 188 17.99 0.73 4.36
C MET A 188 18.81 0.38 5.61
N SER A 189 19.51 1.35 6.20
CA SER A 189 20.41 1.13 7.34
C SER A 189 19.67 0.79 8.64
N ASP A 190 18.47 1.34 8.83
CA ASP A 190 17.65 1.07 10.02
C ASP A 190 16.65 -0.08 9.80
N ALA A 191 16.71 -0.77 8.66
CA ALA A 191 15.87 -1.93 8.40
C ALA A 191 16.09 -3.04 9.43
N VAL A 192 15.02 -3.77 9.75
CA VAL A 192 15.02 -4.81 10.78
C VAL A 192 14.75 -6.18 10.17
N ALA A 193 15.41 -7.20 10.71
CA ALA A 193 15.18 -8.58 10.31
C ALA A 193 13.86 -9.11 10.88
N THR A 194 13.12 -9.86 10.08
CA THR A 194 11.95 -10.63 10.49
C THR A 194 12.35 -12.01 10.99
N GLY A 195 11.45 -12.71 11.69
CA GLY A 195 11.66 -14.10 12.08
C GLY A 195 11.86 -15.07 10.91
N SER A 196 11.43 -14.70 9.70
CA SER A 196 11.64 -15.46 8.47
C SER A 196 13.01 -15.22 7.80
N GLY A 197 13.85 -14.36 8.37
CA GLY A 197 15.16 -14.03 7.82
C GLY A 197 15.12 -13.05 6.63
N HIS A 198 14.02 -12.33 6.45
CA HIS A 198 13.92 -11.22 5.50
C HIS A 198 14.15 -9.89 6.23
N ALA A 199 14.54 -8.84 5.52
CA ALA A 199 14.58 -7.48 6.07
C ALA A 199 13.28 -6.74 5.71
N VAL A 200 12.77 -5.94 6.64
CA VAL A 200 11.64 -5.01 6.45
C VAL A 200 12.02 -3.65 7.00
N LEU A 201 11.33 -2.58 6.58
CA LEU A 201 11.52 -1.26 7.18
C LEU A 201 11.28 -1.31 8.70
N CYS A 202 12.00 -0.48 9.46
CA CYS A 202 11.67 -0.32 10.88
C CYS A 202 10.20 0.13 11.05
N PRO A 203 9.54 -0.14 12.18
CA PRO A 203 8.13 0.16 12.37
C PRO A 203 7.71 1.59 12.01
N ALA A 204 8.51 2.59 12.40
CA ALA A 204 8.23 4.00 12.14
C ALA A 204 8.33 4.33 10.64
N ASP A 205 9.32 3.79 9.95
CA ASP A 205 9.51 3.98 8.51
C ASP A 205 8.47 3.24 7.68
N MET A 206 8.04 2.07 8.15
CA MET A 206 6.95 1.32 7.54
C MET A 206 5.65 2.15 7.53
N MET A 207 5.36 2.88 8.62
CA MET A 207 4.24 3.82 8.67
C MET A 207 4.46 5.07 7.79
N CYS A 208 5.68 5.60 7.72
CA CYS A 208 6.03 6.68 6.81
C CYS A 208 5.81 6.29 5.34
N HIS A 209 6.28 5.11 4.96
CA HIS A 209 6.11 4.54 3.62
C HIS A 209 4.63 4.28 3.31
N CYS A 210 3.87 3.69 4.23
CA CYS A 210 2.43 3.47 4.08
C CYS A 210 1.69 4.81 3.80
N ALA A 211 1.99 5.86 4.55
CA ALA A 211 1.41 7.19 4.34
C ALA A 211 1.88 7.84 3.03
N ALA A 212 3.17 7.72 2.69
CA ALA A 212 3.74 8.28 1.47
C ALA A 212 3.09 7.67 0.22
N HIS A 213 3.02 6.34 0.15
CA HIS A 213 2.41 5.62 -0.96
C HIS A 213 0.95 6.05 -1.19
N MET A 214 0.18 6.22 -0.13
CA MET A 214 -1.23 6.62 -0.23
C MET A 214 -1.43 8.11 -0.55
N LEU A 215 -0.65 9.01 0.06
CA LEU A 215 -0.98 10.44 0.11
C LEU A 215 0.02 11.36 -0.61
N ALA A 216 1.28 10.96 -0.71
CA ALA A 216 2.33 11.76 -1.35
C ALA A 216 2.57 11.33 -2.80
N ASP A 217 2.41 10.04 -3.11
CA ASP A 217 2.55 9.52 -4.47
C ASP A 217 1.20 9.13 -5.11
N GLY A 218 0.27 8.58 -4.32
CA GLY A 218 -1.01 8.05 -4.81
C GLY A 218 -2.11 9.08 -5.10
N ASP A 219 -3.11 8.64 -5.86
CA ASP A 219 -4.37 9.34 -6.17
C ASP A 219 -5.57 8.81 -5.33
N LEU A 220 -5.27 8.08 -4.24
CA LEU A 220 -6.21 7.36 -3.38
C LEU A 220 -6.97 6.20 -4.07
N GLN A 221 -6.45 5.63 -5.16
CA GLN A 221 -6.87 4.28 -5.57
C GLN A 221 -6.45 3.24 -4.53
N GLY A 222 -7.34 2.30 -4.21
CA GLY A 222 -7.15 1.35 -3.09
C GLY A 222 -6.99 2.05 -1.73
N GLY A 223 -7.46 3.29 -1.60
CA GLY A 223 -7.21 4.13 -0.44
C GLY A 223 -7.81 3.60 0.86
N LEU A 224 -8.97 2.92 0.80
CA LEU A 224 -9.58 2.29 1.99
C LEU A 224 -8.70 1.15 2.51
N ARG A 225 -8.23 0.28 1.61
CA ARG A 225 -7.29 -0.81 1.95
C ARG A 225 -5.99 -0.27 2.54
N ASN A 226 -5.37 0.71 1.89
CA ASN A 226 -4.11 1.28 2.37
C ASN A 226 -4.27 2.00 3.73
N LEU A 227 -5.42 2.62 3.97
CA LEU A 227 -5.71 3.26 5.25
C LEU A 227 -6.04 2.24 6.36
N TRP A 228 -6.62 1.09 5.99
CA TRP A 228 -6.79 -0.05 6.89
C TRP A 228 -5.44 -0.63 7.31
N ASP A 229 -4.49 -0.76 6.37
CA ASP A 229 -3.11 -1.12 6.70
C ASP A 229 -2.55 -0.14 7.76
N PHE A 230 -2.67 1.16 7.51
CA PHE A 230 -2.21 2.19 8.45
C PHE A 230 -2.89 2.09 9.83
N HIS A 231 -4.18 1.80 9.88
CA HIS A 231 -4.95 1.57 11.12
C HIS A 231 -4.37 0.40 11.92
N CYS A 232 -4.21 -0.76 11.29
CA CYS A 232 -3.66 -1.95 11.92
C CYS A 232 -2.21 -1.74 12.38
N LEU A 233 -1.35 -1.12 11.55
CA LEU A 233 0.03 -0.81 11.90
C LEU A 233 0.11 0.13 13.12
N THR A 234 -0.76 1.14 13.17
CA THR A 234 -0.85 2.07 14.31
C THR A 234 -1.10 1.30 15.60
N ARG A 235 -2.11 0.42 15.61
CA ARG A 235 -2.47 -0.39 16.77
C ARG A 235 -1.34 -1.31 17.18
N ASP A 236 -0.81 -2.09 16.23
CA ASP A 236 0.19 -3.11 16.51
C ASP A 236 1.49 -2.49 17.04
N PHE A 237 1.96 -1.40 16.44
CA PHE A 237 3.21 -0.76 16.85
C PHE A 237 3.08 0.06 18.13
N ALA A 238 1.95 0.77 18.34
CA ALA A 238 1.73 1.48 19.59
C ALA A 238 1.55 0.53 20.78
N ALA A 239 0.96 -0.65 20.56
CA ALA A 239 0.87 -1.69 21.59
C ALA A 239 2.23 -2.31 21.92
N ALA A 240 3.11 -2.46 20.92
CA ALA A 240 4.44 -3.04 21.10
C ALA A 240 5.46 -2.07 21.74
N ASP A 241 5.33 -0.76 21.53
CA ASP A 241 6.28 0.25 22.00
C ASP A 241 5.57 1.55 22.46
N PRO A 242 5.54 1.85 23.77
CA PRO A 242 4.97 3.11 24.28
C PRO A 242 5.61 4.38 23.70
N GLY A 243 6.88 4.31 23.28
CA GLY A 243 7.61 5.41 22.65
C GLY A 243 7.39 5.54 21.14
N PHE A 244 6.57 4.67 20.54
CA PHE A 244 6.41 4.54 19.10
C PHE A 244 6.05 5.86 18.41
N TRP A 245 5.10 6.61 18.97
CA TRP A 245 4.63 7.87 18.37
C TRP A 245 5.71 8.95 18.27
N GLY A 246 6.60 9.02 19.27
CA GLY A 246 7.75 9.93 19.23
C GLY A 246 8.75 9.53 18.15
N LYS A 247 9.00 8.22 18.01
CA LYS A 247 9.84 7.69 16.92
C LYS A 247 9.23 7.94 15.55
N LEU A 248 7.92 7.76 15.40
CA LEU A 248 7.20 8.03 14.16
C LEU A 248 7.27 9.52 13.78
N ASP A 249 7.10 10.45 14.72
CA ASP A 249 7.23 11.88 14.41
C ASP A 249 8.66 12.23 13.97
N ALA A 250 9.67 11.69 14.65
CA ALA A 250 11.08 11.91 14.30
C ALA A 250 11.46 11.33 12.93
N ARG A 251 10.99 10.13 12.58
CA ARG A 251 11.22 9.55 11.25
C ARG A 251 10.42 10.27 10.16
N ALA A 252 9.19 10.69 10.46
CA ALA A 252 8.42 11.50 9.54
C ALA A 252 9.09 12.87 9.29
N ASP A 253 9.75 13.45 10.29
CA ASP A 253 10.61 14.63 10.12
C ASP A 253 11.82 14.35 9.23
N LEU A 254 12.57 13.29 9.53
CA LEU A 254 13.75 12.89 8.76
C LEU A 254 13.43 12.74 7.26
N HIS A 255 12.31 12.11 6.93
CA HIS A 255 11.91 11.88 5.53
C HIS A 255 11.08 13.02 4.94
N GLY A 256 10.79 14.10 5.68
CA GLY A 256 9.92 15.19 5.23
C GLY A 256 8.44 14.78 5.06
N LEU A 257 8.02 13.67 5.66
CA LEU A 257 6.72 13.03 5.54
C LEU A 257 5.74 13.35 6.67
N ARG A 258 6.02 14.35 7.53
CA ARG A 258 5.09 14.75 8.60
C ARG A 258 3.65 14.94 8.11
N ALA A 259 3.45 15.73 7.06
CA ALA A 259 2.12 16.08 6.57
C ALA A 259 1.29 14.87 6.11
N PRO A 260 1.82 13.97 5.24
CA PRO A 260 1.09 12.75 4.88
C PRO A 260 0.87 11.81 6.07
N VAL A 261 1.86 11.64 6.96
CA VAL A 261 1.71 10.78 8.16
C VAL A 261 0.60 11.29 9.09
N ARG A 262 0.60 12.59 9.42
CA ARG A 262 -0.43 13.20 10.27
C ARG A 262 -1.83 13.10 9.64
N ARG A 263 -1.93 13.27 8.31
CA ARG A 263 -3.20 13.11 7.59
C ARG A 263 -3.68 11.66 7.58
N ALA A 264 -2.79 10.69 7.34
CA ALA A 264 -3.13 9.28 7.42
C ALA A 264 -3.64 8.89 8.81
N ALA A 265 -2.98 9.37 9.87
CA ALA A 265 -3.41 9.15 11.25
C ALA A 265 -4.83 9.67 11.51
N ARG A 266 -5.13 10.92 11.13
CA ARG A 266 -6.48 11.50 11.31
C ARG A 266 -7.55 10.79 10.47
N LEU A 267 -7.26 10.47 9.21
CA LEU A 267 -8.20 9.71 8.37
C LEU A 267 -8.45 8.30 8.93
N SER A 268 -7.41 7.66 9.46
CA SER A 268 -7.47 6.33 10.07
C SER A 268 -8.31 6.34 11.35
N ARG A 269 -8.16 7.38 12.18
CA ARG A 269 -9.08 7.66 13.29
C ARG A 269 -10.51 7.85 12.80
N ASP A 270 -10.73 8.74 11.83
CA ASP A 270 -12.08 9.13 11.39
C ASP A 270 -12.85 7.97 10.73
N LEU A 271 -12.16 7.07 10.02
CA LEU A 271 -12.78 5.95 9.33
C LEU A 271 -12.75 4.65 10.12
N TYR A 272 -11.65 4.33 10.80
CA TYR A 272 -11.46 3.03 11.46
C TYR A 272 -11.33 3.09 12.98
N GLY A 273 -11.23 4.29 13.56
CA GLY A 273 -11.19 4.47 15.01
C GLY A 273 -9.80 4.24 15.63
N SER A 274 -8.72 4.53 14.90
CA SER A 274 -7.36 4.53 15.48
C SER A 274 -7.24 5.47 16.68
N ASP A 275 -6.68 4.96 17.77
CA ASP A 275 -6.28 5.76 18.93
C ASP A 275 -5.01 6.55 18.62
N LEU A 276 -5.09 7.87 18.72
CA LEU A 276 -3.99 8.78 18.42
C LEU A 276 -3.42 9.36 19.73
N PRO A 277 -2.11 9.67 19.78
CA PRO A 277 -1.50 10.29 20.95
C PRO A 277 -1.94 11.76 21.05
N SER A 278 -1.78 12.34 22.23
CA SER A 278 -2.07 13.76 22.46
C SER A 278 -1.38 14.66 21.42
N GLY A 279 -2.12 15.60 20.83
CA GLY A 279 -1.60 16.55 19.83
C GLY A 279 -1.56 16.01 18.40
N TRP A 280 -2.03 14.79 18.15
CA TRP A 280 -2.26 14.26 16.81
C TRP A 280 -3.74 14.26 16.42
N ASP A 281 -4.62 14.54 17.37
CA ASP A 281 -6.08 14.48 17.29
C ASP A 281 -6.74 15.77 16.77
N GLY A 282 -5.95 16.78 16.38
CA GLY A 282 -6.47 18.00 15.77
C GLY A 282 -7.35 17.75 14.54
N GLN A 283 -8.20 18.72 14.19
CA GLN A 283 -8.99 18.69 12.96
C GLN A 283 -8.32 19.51 11.86
N ASP A 284 -8.31 18.98 10.64
CA ASP A 284 -7.86 19.68 9.43
C ASP A 284 -9.03 19.72 8.44
N PRO A 285 -9.58 20.92 8.12
CA PRO A 285 -10.70 21.04 7.19
C PRO A 285 -10.44 20.40 5.81
N GLY A 286 -9.17 20.26 5.41
CA GLY A 286 -8.78 19.59 4.18
C GLY A 286 -9.09 18.09 4.16
N ASP A 287 -9.17 17.44 5.32
CA ASP A 287 -9.38 15.99 5.44
C ASP A 287 -10.76 15.56 4.93
N GLY A 288 -11.76 16.44 5.02
CA GLY A 288 -13.10 16.17 4.49
C GLY A 288 -13.12 15.81 3.00
N ARG A 289 -12.21 16.41 2.20
CA ARG A 289 -12.09 16.09 0.77
C ARG A 289 -11.51 14.70 0.53
N TYR A 290 -10.57 14.27 1.38
CA TYR A 290 -9.95 12.94 1.31
C TYR A 290 -10.96 11.88 1.73
N ARG A 291 -11.67 12.11 2.84
CA ARG A 291 -12.77 11.24 3.28
C ARG A 291 -13.84 11.10 2.20
N ARG A 292 -14.30 12.20 1.59
CA ARG A 292 -15.25 12.15 0.48
C ARG A 292 -14.70 11.34 -0.69
N ARG A 293 -13.42 11.51 -1.05
CA ARG A 293 -12.79 10.75 -2.14
C ARG A 293 -12.69 9.24 -1.85
N LEU A 294 -12.42 8.87 -0.60
CA LEU A 294 -12.36 7.47 -0.16
C LEU A 294 -13.75 6.81 -0.16
N LEU A 295 -14.80 7.56 0.19
CA LEU A 295 -16.16 7.06 0.31
C LEU A 295 -17.02 7.28 -0.97
N ALA A 296 -16.48 7.89 -2.02
CA ALA A 296 -17.20 8.14 -3.28
C ALA A 296 -17.30 6.84 -4.11
N ARG A 297 -18.13 5.91 -3.63
CA ARG A 297 -18.40 4.59 -4.23
C ARG A 297 -19.90 4.32 -4.25
N ASP A 298 -20.37 3.70 -5.34
CA ASP A 298 -21.69 3.08 -5.37
C ASP A 298 -21.65 1.69 -4.71
N ASP A 299 -22.79 1.00 -4.67
CA ASP A 299 -22.88 -0.32 -4.02
C ASP A 299 -22.16 -1.43 -4.81
N TRP A 300 -21.67 -1.13 -6.02
CA TRP A 300 -20.79 -2.00 -6.82
C TRP A 300 -19.32 -1.61 -6.70
N GLY A 301 -19.00 -0.59 -5.89
CA GLY A 301 -17.64 -0.10 -5.73
C GLY A 301 -17.14 0.80 -6.87
N ARG A 302 -18.03 1.28 -7.73
CA ARG A 302 -17.65 2.18 -8.83
C ARG A 302 -17.54 3.62 -8.31
N PRO A 303 -16.59 4.43 -8.82
CA PRO A 303 -16.49 5.83 -8.45
C PRO A 303 -17.78 6.60 -8.75
N THR A 304 -18.31 7.33 -7.77
CA THR A 304 -19.54 8.14 -7.94
C THR A 304 -19.29 9.62 -8.16
N ASP A 305 -18.05 10.09 -7.92
CA ASP A 305 -17.67 11.49 -8.05
C ASP A 305 -16.48 11.63 -9.00
N PHE A 306 -16.79 11.66 -10.30
CA PHE A 306 -15.79 11.76 -11.36
C PHE A 306 -14.93 13.02 -11.22
N ALA A 307 -15.54 14.17 -10.90
CA ALA A 307 -14.81 15.43 -10.75
C ALA A 307 -13.78 15.35 -9.61
N LEU A 308 -14.18 14.78 -8.47
CA LEU A 308 -13.27 14.57 -7.35
C LEU A 308 -12.17 13.54 -7.67
N GLN A 309 -12.51 12.47 -8.40
CA GLN A 309 -11.53 11.50 -8.87
C GLN A 309 -10.48 12.17 -9.77
N GLN A 310 -10.91 12.96 -10.76
CA GLN A 310 -10.01 13.69 -11.65
C GLN A 310 -9.16 14.71 -10.89
N ALA A 311 -9.72 15.39 -9.89
CA ALA A 311 -8.96 16.33 -9.06
C ALA A 311 -7.82 15.63 -8.29
N PHE A 312 -8.07 14.45 -7.72
CA PHE A 312 -7.04 13.67 -7.03
C PHE A 312 -6.02 13.04 -7.99
N TYR A 313 -6.46 12.64 -9.18
CA TYR A 313 -5.57 12.19 -10.26
C TYR A 313 -4.62 13.31 -10.72
N ILE A 314 -5.14 14.52 -10.96
CA ILE A 314 -4.30 15.68 -11.33
C ILE A 314 -3.36 16.04 -10.18
N ARG A 315 -3.85 16.01 -8.93
CA ARG A 315 -3.03 16.25 -7.73
C ARG A 315 -1.87 15.27 -7.65
N SER A 316 -2.07 13.96 -7.85
CA SER A 316 -0.98 12.98 -7.75
C SER A 316 0.10 13.25 -8.79
N HIS A 317 -0.28 13.60 -10.03
CA HIS A 317 0.69 13.97 -11.07
C HIS A 317 1.46 15.24 -10.73
N TRP A 318 0.78 16.25 -10.18
CA TRP A 318 1.43 17.49 -9.74
C TRP A 318 2.39 17.30 -8.56
N LEU A 319 2.14 16.31 -7.70
CA LEU A 319 3.06 15.93 -6.64
C LEU A 319 4.31 15.22 -7.20
N ARG A 320 4.09 14.29 -8.14
CA ARG A 320 5.16 13.48 -8.75
C ARG A 320 6.09 14.30 -9.62
N MET A 321 5.59 15.26 -10.40
CA MET A 321 6.36 15.92 -11.45
C MET A 321 6.09 17.43 -11.57
N PRO A 322 7.12 18.23 -11.91
CA PRO A 322 6.93 19.62 -12.33
C PRO A 322 5.96 19.73 -13.54
N PRO A 323 5.12 20.78 -13.63
CA PRO A 323 4.09 20.89 -14.69
C PRO A 323 4.62 20.79 -16.13
N ALA A 324 5.82 21.33 -16.39
CA ALA A 324 6.46 21.25 -17.71
C ALA A 324 6.83 19.81 -18.10
N MET A 325 7.26 19.00 -17.13
CA MET A 325 7.59 17.59 -17.35
C MET A 325 6.33 16.76 -17.57
N LEU A 326 5.27 17.02 -16.82
CA LEU A 326 3.96 16.40 -17.02
C LEU A 326 3.41 16.71 -18.43
N ALA A 327 3.48 17.97 -18.87
CA ALA A 327 3.06 18.35 -20.22
C ALA A 327 3.86 17.62 -21.30
N ARG A 328 5.18 17.51 -21.14
CA ARG A 328 6.04 16.75 -22.05
C ARG A 328 5.66 15.27 -22.08
N HIS A 329 5.43 14.66 -20.91
CA HIS A 329 5.05 13.24 -20.80
C HIS A 329 3.71 12.95 -21.47
N LEU A 330 2.69 13.75 -21.19
CA LEU A 330 1.36 13.63 -21.80
C LEU A 330 1.42 13.82 -23.32
N TRP A 331 2.22 14.79 -23.81
CA TRP A 331 2.42 15.01 -25.24
C TRP A 331 3.08 13.82 -25.93
N THR A 332 4.13 13.25 -25.34
CA THR A 332 4.80 12.06 -25.90
C THR A 332 3.83 10.88 -25.95
N LYS A 333 3.11 10.58 -24.85
CA LYS A 333 2.12 9.48 -24.82
C LYS A 333 0.93 9.69 -25.76
N TRP A 334 0.53 10.93 -26.03
CA TRP A 334 -0.51 11.21 -27.02
C TRP A 334 -0.03 10.95 -28.45
N ARG A 335 1.25 11.21 -28.76
CA ARG A 335 1.82 10.98 -30.10
C ARG A 335 2.13 9.51 -30.40
N THR A 336 2.29 8.68 -29.38
CA THR A 336 2.59 7.25 -29.52
C THR A 336 1.37 6.35 -29.39
N ARG A 337 0.17 6.92 -29.17
CA ARG A 337 -1.13 6.24 -29.24
C ARG A 337 -1.70 6.29 -30.66
#